data_AF-A0A2N0X4J9-F1
#
_entry.id   AF-A0A2N0X4J9-F1
#
_cell.length_a   1.000
_cell.length_b   1.000
_cell.length_c   1.000
_cell.angle_alpha   90.00
_cell.angle_beta   90.00
_cell.angle_gamma   90.00
#
_symmetry.space_group_name_H-M   'P 1'
#
loop_
_entity.id
_entity.type
_entity.pdbx_description
1 polymer ?
#
loop_
_entity_poly.entity_id
_entity_poly.type
_entity_poly.pdbx_seq_one_letter_code
_entity_poly.pdbx_strand_id
1 'polypeptide(L)'
;MSDFEKGIADDGGNAPFYSDRIVAHEMVHAVMGRSMNMAALPEWFSEGIAEMIHGADSRVFNDLVAADGDDSNHFDSADFTTLANELTTTWSGSSAQYSAGYSAVRYLHDDIKSLGGEGIKDVMLYLSDNVDSGATLDDAITYLNGQGLTSFSSEVNFTSTFTGGAGATFMQNSFNFGNEDTGAIGGADVDGEMALDGRAVIADDKYLTLTPMSGFEVDLPTKGKFNDPLLTAQYNLQVGANSGESITVSLSRIDSQALGIEDLDVTIDAGDAIERIDKALNYISDQRANIGASINRLDAAASVNELNAQSTAGSRSRIVDADFAAETSKLTKSQILQQAGTSMLSQANASTQAVLSLLN
;
A
#
# COMPACT_ATOMS: atom_id res chain seq x y z
N MET A 1 14.80 -1.12 10.65
CA MET A 1 14.59 -2.59 10.65
C MET A 1 14.92 -3.26 11.99
N SER A 2 14.94 -2.54 13.11
CA SER A 2 15.08 -3.12 14.46
C SER A 2 13.75 -3.52 15.10
N ASP A 3 12.62 -3.28 14.45
CA ASP A 3 11.27 -3.50 15.01
C ASP A 3 10.63 -4.85 14.73
N PHE A 4 11.28 -5.74 13.98
CA PHE A 4 10.72 -7.07 13.77
C PHE A 4 11.18 -8.02 14.88
N GLU A 5 10.41 -8.09 15.97
CA GLU A 5 10.51 -9.20 16.91
C GLU A 5 10.19 -10.53 16.22
N LYS A 6 10.94 -11.58 16.59
CA LYS A 6 10.80 -12.93 16.05
C LYS A 6 9.47 -13.55 16.48
N GLY A 7 8.57 -13.68 15.51
CA GLY A 7 7.56 -14.75 15.36
C GLY A 7 6.84 -15.21 16.62
N ILE A 8 5.65 -14.65 16.86
CA ILE A 8 4.64 -15.25 17.73
C ILE A 8 3.27 -15.18 17.03
N ALA A 9 2.70 -16.37 16.79
CA ALA A 9 1.39 -16.69 16.22
C ALA A 9 1.13 -16.28 14.75
N ASP A 10 0.25 -17.03 14.09
CA ASP A 10 -0.23 -16.78 12.72
C ASP A 10 -0.89 -15.38 12.55
N ASP A 11 -1.17 -14.68 13.66
CA ASP A 11 -1.81 -13.36 13.73
C ASP A 11 -0.87 -12.24 14.29
N GLY A 12 0.41 -12.54 14.51
CA GLY A 12 1.46 -11.53 14.69
C GLY A 12 1.36 -10.52 15.84
N GLY A 13 0.68 -10.81 16.96
CA GLY A 13 0.79 -10.00 18.18
C GLY A 13 -0.40 -10.04 19.15
N ASN A 14 -0.33 -9.21 20.20
CA ASN A 14 -1.41 -8.96 21.16
C ASN A 14 -1.90 -7.51 21.01
N ALA A 15 -3.18 -7.26 21.26
CA ALA A 15 -3.73 -5.90 21.28
C ALA A 15 -2.85 -4.94 22.09
N PRO A 16 -2.54 -3.72 21.58
CA PRO A 16 -3.05 -3.12 20.35
C PRO A 16 -2.22 -3.40 19.08
N PHE A 17 -1.10 -4.14 19.18
CA PHE A 17 -0.13 -4.31 18.10
C PHE A 17 -0.33 -5.65 17.38
N TYR A 18 -1.14 -5.64 16.33
CA TYR A 18 -1.23 -6.73 15.37
C TYR A 18 -0.22 -6.48 14.25
N SER A 19 0.55 -7.49 13.83
CA SER A 19 1.52 -7.34 12.74
C SER A 19 0.87 -6.82 11.46
N ASP A 20 -0.39 -7.18 11.20
CA ASP A 20 -1.14 -6.72 10.03
C ASP A 20 -1.37 -5.21 10.04
N ARG A 21 -1.61 -4.61 11.21
CA ARG A 21 -1.76 -3.15 11.35
C ARG A 21 -0.43 -2.43 11.12
N ILE A 22 0.66 -2.97 11.66
CA ILE A 22 2.01 -2.42 11.44
C ILE A 22 2.37 -2.52 9.95
N VAL A 23 2.11 -3.66 9.32
CA VAL A 23 2.35 -3.84 7.88
C VAL A 23 1.48 -2.87 7.07
N ALA A 24 0.20 -2.73 7.37
CA ALA A 24 -0.67 -1.77 6.71
C ALA A 24 -0.13 -0.34 6.83
N HIS A 25 0.25 0.07 8.03
CA HIS A 25 0.82 1.39 8.32
C HIS A 25 2.10 1.66 7.49
N GLU A 26 3.08 0.75 7.54
CA GLU A 26 4.34 0.91 6.81
C GLU A 26 4.14 0.86 5.29
N MET A 27 3.17 0.08 4.81
CA MET A 27 2.81 0.01 3.39
C MET A 27 2.23 1.33 2.89
N VAL A 28 1.46 2.05 3.72
CA VAL A 28 0.98 3.39 3.38
C VAL A 28 2.14 4.35 3.18
N HIS A 29 3.10 4.38 4.10
CA HIS A 29 4.32 5.19 3.96
C HIS A 29 5.11 4.82 2.70
N ALA A 30 5.24 3.53 2.39
CA ALA A 30 5.92 3.09 1.18
C ALA A 30 5.22 3.56 -0.10
N VAL A 31 3.88 3.50 -0.14
CA VAL A 31 3.09 3.99 -1.27
C VAL A 31 3.20 5.51 -1.39
N MET A 32 3.00 6.25 -0.29
CA MET A 32 3.13 7.71 -0.24
C MET A 32 4.52 8.16 -0.69
N GLY A 33 5.58 7.47 -0.25
CA GLY A 33 6.96 7.80 -0.63
C GLY A 33 7.25 7.62 -2.11
N ARG A 34 6.42 6.83 -2.81
CA ARG A 34 6.52 6.61 -4.25
C ARG A 34 5.62 7.54 -5.05
N SER A 35 4.41 7.82 -4.57
CA SER A 35 3.39 8.56 -5.31
C SER A 35 3.26 10.03 -4.92
N MET A 36 3.89 10.50 -3.83
CA MET A 36 3.70 11.84 -3.32
C MET A 36 5.02 12.49 -2.88
N ASN A 37 5.02 13.81 -2.74
CA ASN A 37 6.12 14.54 -2.12
C ASN A 37 5.99 14.49 -0.58
N MET A 38 6.30 13.34 0.04
CA MET A 38 6.17 13.17 1.50
C MET A 38 6.92 14.23 2.31
N ALA A 39 8.04 14.75 1.82
CA ALA A 39 8.82 15.79 2.51
C ALA A 39 8.07 17.14 2.61
N ALA A 40 7.02 17.34 1.81
CA ALA A 40 6.18 18.53 1.84
C ALA A 40 4.84 18.31 2.57
N LEU A 41 4.59 17.10 3.06
CA LEU A 41 3.39 16.78 3.83
C LEU A 41 3.65 16.97 5.33
N PRO A 42 2.67 17.47 6.10
CA PRO A 42 2.77 17.49 7.55
C PRO A 42 2.86 16.07 8.13
N GLU A 43 3.64 15.91 9.21
CA GLU A 43 3.77 14.61 9.91
C GLU A 43 2.41 14.10 10.42
N TRP A 44 1.59 14.99 11.00
CA TRP A 44 0.24 14.62 11.47
C TRP A 44 -0.64 14.03 10.37
N PHE A 45 -0.47 14.52 9.13
CA PHE A 45 -1.24 14.06 8.00
C PHE A 45 -0.71 12.72 7.51
N SER A 46 0.60 12.61 7.30
CA SER A 46 1.22 11.38 6.80
C SER A 46 0.97 10.20 7.75
N GLU A 47 1.16 10.44 9.05
CA GLU A 47 0.95 9.43 10.08
C GLU A 47 -0.54 9.18 10.36
N GLY A 48 -1.37 10.23 10.29
CA GLY A 48 -2.82 10.10 10.41
C GLY A 48 -3.45 9.27 9.29
N ILE A 49 -2.95 9.38 8.05
CA ILE A 49 -3.37 8.56 6.90
C ILE A 49 -2.98 7.11 7.11
N ALA A 50 -1.74 6.87 7.58
CA ALA A 50 -1.26 5.53 7.87
C ALA A 50 -2.07 4.84 8.97
N GLU A 51 -2.46 5.58 10.02
CA GLU A 51 -3.36 5.08 11.07
C GLU A 51 -4.80 4.89 10.56
N MET A 52 -5.30 5.75 9.67
CA MET A 52 -6.67 5.68 9.16
C MET A 52 -6.96 4.39 8.38
N ILE A 53 -5.98 3.87 7.64
CA ILE A 53 -6.15 2.66 6.83
C ILE A 53 -6.53 1.46 7.69
N HIS A 54 -5.97 1.37 8.90
CA HIS A 54 -6.22 0.26 9.81
C HIS A 54 -7.08 0.61 11.02
N GLY A 55 -7.52 1.86 11.12
CA GLY A 55 -8.27 2.39 12.25
C GLY A 55 -7.44 2.52 13.52
N ALA A 56 -7.72 3.53 14.33
CA ALA A 56 -7.00 3.78 15.58
C ALA A 56 -7.93 4.12 16.75
N ASP A 57 -9.20 3.69 16.70
CA ASP A 57 -10.18 3.99 17.75
C ASP A 57 -9.74 3.50 19.13
N SER A 58 -9.11 2.32 19.20
CA SER A 58 -8.53 1.81 20.45
C SER A 58 -7.38 2.67 21.00
N ARG A 59 -6.60 3.32 20.12
CA ARG A 59 -5.52 4.23 20.52
C ARG A 59 -6.11 5.53 21.07
N VAL A 60 -7.06 6.11 20.33
CA VAL A 60 -7.77 7.32 20.74
C VAL A 60 -8.46 7.11 22.09
N PHE A 61 -9.15 5.99 22.28
CA PHE A 61 -9.77 5.64 23.55
C PHE A 61 -8.75 5.60 24.70
N ASN A 62 -7.62 4.92 24.51
CA ASN A 62 -6.59 4.83 25.56
C ASN A 62 -5.95 6.19 25.88
N ASP A 63 -5.74 7.04 24.87
CA ASP A 63 -5.20 8.38 25.08
C ASP A 63 -6.22 9.30 25.77
N LEU A 64 -7.53 9.13 25.49
CA LEU A 64 -8.58 9.81 26.24
C LEU A 64 -8.64 9.33 27.69
N VAL A 65 -8.54 8.03 27.98
CA VAL A 65 -8.43 7.50 29.35
C VAL A 65 -7.20 8.06 30.07
N ALA A 66 -6.08 8.21 29.36
CA ALA A 66 -4.86 8.73 29.95
C ALA A 66 -4.93 10.26 30.20
N ALA A 67 -5.67 10.99 29.37
CA ALA A 67 -5.93 12.41 29.54
C ALA A 67 -7.00 12.71 30.59
N ASP A 68 -7.93 11.76 30.79
CA ASP A 68 -9.03 11.86 31.74
C ASP A 68 -8.51 12.01 33.17
N GLY A 69 -8.61 13.24 33.67
CA GLY A 69 -8.13 13.63 34.98
C GLY A 69 -9.20 13.54 36.06
N ASP A 70 -10.42 13.09 35.74
CA ASP A 70 -11.54 13.04 36.66
C ASP A 70 -12.36 11.74 36.60
N ASP A 71 -13.02 11.41 37.72
CA ASP A 71 -13.88 10.22 37.84
C ASP A 71 -15.38 10.57 37.70
N SER A 72 -15.68 11.83 37.37
CA SER A 72 -17.04 12.39 37.44
C SER A 72 -17.74 12.38 36.08
N ASN A 73 -17.03 12.69 35.01
CA ASN A 73 -17.55 12.77 33.66
C ASN A 73 -16.52 12.20 32.67
N HIS A 74 -16.53 10.88 32.47
CA HIS A 74 -15.62 10.28 31.49
C HIS A 74 -15.82 10.85 30.08
N PHE A 75 -14.71 11.33 29.51
CA PHE A 75 -14.53 11.92 28.19
C PHE A 75 -15.44 13.11 27.91
N ASP A 76 -15.24 14.19 28.65
CA ASP A 76 -15.94 15.45 28.40
C ASP A 76 -15.29 16.24 27.24
N SER A 77 -15.89 17.37 26.88
CA SER A 77 -15.37 18.20 25.78
C SER A 77 -13.95 18.73 26.02
N ALA A 78 -13.48 18.84 27.27
CA ALA A 78 -12.12 19.28 27.59
C ALA A 78 -11.07 18.20 27.31
N ASP A 79 -11.40 16.92 27.57
CA ASP A 79 -10.51 15.79 27.24
C ASP A 79 -10.27 15.71 25.72
N PHE A 80 -11.36 15.76 24.95
CA PHE A 80 -11.29 15.77 23.49
C PHE A 80 -10.60 17.02 22.94
N THR A 81 -10.73 18.17 23.60
CA THR A 81 -10.00 19.39 23.22
C THR A 81 -8.50 19.24 23.47
N THR A 82 -8.13 18.63 24.59
CA THR A 82 -6.72 18.34 24.92
C THR A 82 -6.11 17.44 23.86
N LEU A 83 -6.79 16.35 23.51
CA LEU A 83 -6.34 15.45 22.45
C LEU A 83 -6.26 16.14 21.08
N ALA A 84 -7.28 16.92 20.70
CA ALA A 84 -7.28 17.63 19.40
C ALA A 84 -6.09 18.60 19.28
N ASN A 85 -5.70 19.26 20.38
CA ASN A 85 -4.60 20.22 20.40
C ASN A 85 -3.22 19.59 20.16
N GLU A 86 -3.06 18.28 20.40
CA GLU A 86 -1.83 17.55 20.11
C GLU A 86 -1.45 17.56 18.61
N LEU A 87 -2.42 17.83 17.72
CA LEU A 87 -2.18 17.95 16.28
C LEU A 87 -1.12 19.02 15.93
N THR A 88 -1.04 20.08 16.73
CA THR A 88 -0.19 21.26 16.47
C THR A 88 1.03 21.34 17.39
N THR A 89 1.24 20.34 18.25
CA THR A 89 2.44 20.26 19.09
C THR A 89 3.65 19.85 18.25
N THR A 90 4.86 20.06 18.76
CA THR A 90 6.07 19.65 18.04
C THR A 90 6.10 18.13 17.94
N TRP A 91 6.10 17.61 16.70
CA TRP A 91 6.05 16.17 16.46
C TRP A 91 7.20 15.44 17.16
N SER A 92 6.84 14.46 17.96
CA SER A 92 7.77 13.64 18.76
C SER A 92 7.46 12.14 18.63
N GLY A 93 6.41 11.78 17.88
CA GLY A 93 5.90 10.42 17.77
C GLY A 93 5.18 9.95 19.04
N SER A 94 4.54 10.85 19.79
CA SER A 94 3.76 10.46 20.97
C SER A 94 2.44 9.80 20.56
N SER A 95 1.90 8.89 21.39
CA SER A 95 0.61 8.23 21.07
C SER A 95 -0.51 9.25 20.82
N ALA A 96 -0.57 10.30 21.65
CA ALA A 96 -1.57 11.35 21.52
C ALA A 96 -1.45 12.13 20.20
N GLN A 97 -0.23 12.30 19.66
CA GLN A 97 0.00 12.91 18.34
C GLN A 97 -0.52 12.02 17.20
N TYR A 98 -0.30 10.70 17.27
CA TYR A 98 -0.90 9.75 16.32
C TYR A 98 -2.43 9.76 16.40
N SER A 99 -2.99 9.75 17.61
CA SER A 99 -4.43 9.86 17.84
C SER A 99 -5.02 11.15 17.30
N ALA A 100 -4.36 12.30 17.51
CA ALA A 100 -4.79 13.58 16.96
C ALA A 100 -4.72 13.61 15.43
N GLY A 101 -3.63 13.10 14.84
CA GLY A 101 -3.45 12.98 13.39
C GLY A 101 -4.54 12.13 12.74
N TYR A 102 -4.78 10.93 13.28
CA TYR A 102 -5.86 10.04 12.85
C TYR A 102 -7.24 10.72 12.91
N SER A 103 -7.57 11.35 14.05
CA SER A 103 -8.83 12.06 14.22
C SER A 103 -8.98 13.25 13.27
N ALA A 104 -7.90 13.96 12.97
CA ALA A 104 -7.89 15.05 12.00
C ALA A 104 -8.13 14.55 10.58
N VAL A 105 -7.48 13.46 10.17
CA VAL A 105 -7.70 12.86 8.85
C VAL A 105 -9.14 12.35 8.71
N ARG A 106 -9.71 11.71 9.75
CA ARG A 106 -11.13 11.35 9.77
C ARG A 106 -12.06 12.55 9.66
N TYR A 107 -11.73 13.65 10.33
CA TYR A 107 -12.52 14.89 10.24
C TYR A 107 -12.50 15.49 8.83
N LEU A 108 -11.32 15.53 8.18
CA LEU A 108 -11.19 15.98 6.80
C LEU A 108 -11.94 15.06 5.83
N HIS A 109 -11.85 13.75 6.03
CA HIS A 109 -12.58 12.76 5.25
C HIS A 109 -14.11 12.97 5.33
N ASP A 110 -14.65 13.18 6.54
CA ASP A 110 -16.08 13.41 6.75
C ASP A 110 -16.55 14.74 6.17
N ASP A 111 -15.77 15.83 6.33
CA ASP A 111 -16.06 17.12 5.70
C ASP A 111 -16.21 16.97 4.18
N ILE A 112 -15.25 16.28 3.53
CA ILE A 112 -15.28 16.08 2.08
C ILE A 112 -16.47 15.22 1.65
N LYS A 113 -16.76 14.12 2.35
CA LYS A 113 -17.92 13.27 2.05
C LYS A 113 -19.24 14.01 2.25
N SER A 114 -19.34 14.86 3.27
CA SER A 114 -20.53 15.66 3.54
C SER A 114 -20.85 16.65 2.40
N LEU A 115 -19.82 17.04 1.64
CA LEU A 115 -19.91 17.92 0.47
C LEU A 115 -19.99 17.17 -0.86
N GLY A 116 -20.13 15.84 -0.83
CA GLY A 116 -20.33 14.99 -2.00
C GLY A 116 -19.06 14.50 -2.69
N GLY A 117 -17.90 14.63 -2.04
CA GLY A 117 -16.65 14.01 -2.47
C GLY A 117 -16.49 12.57 -1.99
N GLU A 118 -15.37 11.96 -2.35
CA GLU A 118 -14.98 10.58 -2.00
C GLU A 118 -14.12 10.53 -0.72
N GLY A 119 -14.15 11.59 0.07
CA GLY A 119 -13.38 11.73 1.31
C GLY A 119 -11.89 11.93 1.05
N ILE A 120 -11.07 11.32 1.90
CA ILE A 120 -9.62 11.44 1.84
C ILE A 120 -9.01 10.97 0.51
N LYS A 121 -9.71 10.11 -0.23
CA LYS A 121 -9.31 9.65 -1.55
C LYS A 121 -9.10 10.83 -2.51
N ASP A 122 -9.93 11.86 -2.46
CA ASP A 122 -9.80 13.04 -3.32
C ASP A 122 -8.50 13.81 -3.05
N VAL A 123 -8.12 13.93 -1.77
CA VAL A 123 -6.85 14.54 -1.35
C VAL A 123 -5.68 13.70 -1.87
N MET A 124 -5.72 12.38 -1.65
CA MET A 124 -4.64 11.48 -2.03
C MET A 124 -4.45 11.40 -3.55
N LEU A 125 -5.54 11.41 -4.33
CA LEU A 125 -5.48 11.44 -5.79
C LEU A 125 -4.85 12.76 -6.29
N TYR A 126 -5.26 13.90 -5.74
CA TYR A 126 -4.67 15.18 -6.10
C TYR A 126 -3.15 15.20 -5.86
N LEU A 127 -2.70 14.75 -4.68
CA LEU A 127 -1.29 14.69 -4.33
C LEU A 127 -0.51 13.75 -5.26
N SER A 128 -1.10 12.60 -5.60
CA SER A 128 -0.52 11.62 -6.52
C SER A 128 -0.38 12.17 -7.94
N ASP A 129 -1.42 12.81 -8.46
CA ASP A 129 -1.44 13.35 -9.83
C ASP A 129 -0.48 14.55 -10.01
N ASN A 130 -0.11 15.21 -8.91
CA ASN A 130 0.73 16.41 -8.90
C ASN A 130 2.09 16.22 -8.22
N VAL A 131 2.56 14.97 -8.09
CA VAL A 131 3.85 14.65 -7.47
C VAL A 131 5.05 15.32 -8.14
N ASP A 132 5.05 15.42 -9.47
CA ASP A 132 6.12 16.06 -10.25
C ASP A 132 6.24 17.57 -9.97
N SER A 133 5.15 18.19 -9.52
CA SER A 133 5.08 19.61 -9.14
C SER A 133 5.45 19.84 -7.67
N GLY A 134 5.66 18.78 -6.89
CA GLY A 134 5.95 18.86 -5.46
C GLY A 134 4.76 19.31 -4.62
N ALA A 135 3.53 18.97 -5.04
CA ALA A 135 2.29 19.42 -4.40
C ALA A 135 2.27 19.19 -2.88
N THR A 136 1.71 20.16 -2.17
CA THR A 136 1.53 20.19 -0.72
C THR A 136 0.10 19.83 -0.32
N LEU A 137 -0.14 19.57 0.96
CA LEU A 137 -1.51 19.41 1.48
C LEU A 137 -2.33 20.70 1.31
N ASP A 138 -1.70 21.87 1.40
CA ASP A 138 -2.35 23.17 1.19
C ASP A 138 -2.87 23.32 -0.25
N ASP A 139 -2.08 22.86 -1.24
CA ASP A 139 -2.49 22.85 -2.65
C ASP A 139 -3.71 21.96 -2.86
N ALA A 140 -3.73 20.77 -2.22
CA ALA A 140 -4.85 19.84 -2.30
C ALA A 140 -6.13 20.43 -1.67
N ILE A 141 -6.03 21.00 -0.47
CA ILE A 141 -7.17 21.65 0.21
C ILE A 141 -7.70 22.81 -0.64
N THR A 142 -6.81 23.66 -1.15
CA THR A 142 -7.19 24.81 -2.00
C THR A 142 -7.90 24.35 -3.27
N TYR A 143 -7.39 23.30 -3.93
CA TYR A 143 -8.01 22.73 -5.11
C TYR A 143 -9.42 22.19 -4.83
N LEU A 144 -9.57 21.37 -3.78
CA LEU A 144 -10.85 20.78 -3.40
C LEU A 144 -11.85 21.85 -2.95
N ASN A 145 -11.41 22.90 -2.25
CA ASN A 145 -12.27 24.02 -1.88
C ASN A 145 -12.80 24.76 -3.11
N GLY A 146 -11.94 24.94 -4.13
CA GLY A 146 -12.34 25.50 -5.43
C GLY A 146 -13.37 24.64 -6.18
N GLN A 147 -13.44 23.34 -5.90
CA GLN A 147 -14.48 22.44 -6.41
C GLN A 147 -15.73 22.38 -5.50
N GLY A 148 -15.72 23.06 -4.35
CA GLY A 148 -16.78 22.97 -3.35
C GLY A 148 -16.80 21.65 -2.57
N LEU A 149 -15.69 20.90 -2.59
CA LEU A 149 -15.57 19.58 -1.96
C LEU A 149 -14.97 19.62 -0.55
N THR A 150 -14.54 20.77 -0.05
CA THR A 150 -14.14 20.93 1.36
C THR A 150 -14.53 22.31 1.87
N SER A 151 -14.84 22.41 3.16
CA SER A 151 -15.12 23.69 3.83
C SER A 151 -13.86 24.48 4.18
N PHE A 152 -12.67 23.88 4.05
CA PHE A 152 -11.39 24.49 4.43
C PHE A 152 -10.73 25.20 3.26
N SER A 153 -10.06 26.31 3.54
CA SER A 153 -9.38 27.15 2.53
C SER A 153 -7.87 26.96 2.45
N SER A 154 -7.27 26.30 3.44
CA SER A 154 -5.84 26.04 3.56
C SER A 154 -5.58 24.99 4.65
N GLU A 155 -4.39 24.42 4.69
CA GLU A 155 -3.95 23.54 5.78
C GLU A 155 -4.02 24.26 7.13
N VAL A 156 -3.55 25.51 7.19
CA VAL A 156 -3.57 26.32 8.42
C VAL A 156 -5.01 26.61 8.87
N ASN A 157 -5.92 26.86 7.93
CA ASN A 157 -7.33 27.04 8.25
C ASN A 157 -7.98 25.75 8.77
N PHE A 158 -7.62 24.60 8.18
CA PHE A 158 -8.05 23.29 8.66
C PHE A 158 -7.57 23.04 10.09
N THR A 159 -6.26 23.12 10.36
CA THR A 159 -5.72 22.79 11.69
C THR A 159 -6.27 23.75 12.76
N SER A 160 -6.37 25.05 12.46
CA SER A 160 -6.98 26.03 13.37
C SER A 160 -8.46 25.75 13.66
N THR A 161 -9.21 25.23 12.69
CA THR A 161 -10.63 24.90 12.89
C THR A 161 -10.76 23.63 13.73
N PHE A 162 -9.94 22.62 13.43
CA PHE A 162 -9.89 21.36 14.17
C PHE A 162 -9.54 21.58 15.65
N THR A 163 -8.44 22.27 15.93
CA THR A 163 -8.03 22.60 17.31
C THR A 163 -8.91 23.65 17.98
N GLY A 164 -9.65 24.43 17.19
CA GLY A 164 -10.61 25.44 17.67
C GLY A 164 -11.90 24.88 18.28
N GLY A 165 -12.02 23.56 18.41
CA GLY A 165 -13.14 22.86 19.04
C GLY A 165 -13.99 22.01 18.08
N ALA A 166 -13.82 22.19 16.77
CA ALA A 166 -14.52 21.36 15.78
C ALA A 166 -14.06 19.90 15.86
N GLY A 167 -12.75 19.67 16.02
CA GLY A 167 -12.18 18.33 16.18
C GLY A 167 -12.69 17.62 17.44
N ALA A 168 -12.76 18.35 18.55
CA ALA A 168 -13.31 17.82 19.79
C ALA A 168 -14.79 17.44 19.65
N THR A 169 -15.58 18.28 18.97
CA THR A 169 -17.00 18.02 18.69
C THR A 169 -17.18 16.83 17.75
N PHE A 170 -16.32 16.70 16.74
CA PHE A 170 -16.33 15.58 15.81
C PHE A 170 -16.04 14.26 16.53
N MET A 171 -14.96 14.19 17.32
CA MET A 171 -14.60 12.97 18.05
C MET A 171 -15.72 12.53 19.01
N GLN A 172 -16.36 13.46 19.72
CA GLN A 172 -17.48 13.16 20.63
C GLN A 172 -18.70 12.56 19.91
N ASN A 173 -18.97 12.98 18.68
CA ASN A 173 -20.21 12.62 17.98
C ASN A 173 -20.03 11.45 17.00
N SER A 174 -18.83 11.26 16.47
CA SER A 174 -18.58 10.36 15.34
C SER A 174 -17.82 9.09 15.71
N PHE A 175 -17.15 9.04 16.87
CA PHE A 175 -16.40 7.85 17.28
C PHE A 175 -17.28 6.91 18.10
N ASN A 176 -17.11 5.60 17.88
CA ASN A 176 -17.87 4.57 18.57
C ASN A 176 -16.92 3.56 19.23
N PHE A 177 -16.42 3.90 20.41
CA PHE A 177 -15.50 3.04 21.16
C PHE A 177 -16.15 1.77 21.77
N GLY A 178 -17.45 1.55 21.53
CA GLY A 178 -18.23 0.48 22.16
C GLY A 178 -18.34 -0.81 21.34
N ASN A 179 -17.79 -0.85 20.12
CA ASN A 179 -17.87 -2.00 19.22
C ASN A 179 -16.48 -2.64 18.99
N GLU A 180 -16.43 -3.65 18.12
CA GLU A 180 -15.18 -4.31 17.70
C GLU A 180 -14.53 -3.62 16.47
N ASP A 181 -15.22 -2.65 15.85
CA ASP A 181 -14.69 -1.92 14.70
C ASP A 181 -13.53 -1.03 15.14
N THR A 182 -12.53 -0.90 14.27
CA THR A 182 -11.30 -0.17 14.58
C THR A 182 -11.36 1.29 14.16
N GLY A 183 -12.40 1.71 13.44
CA GLY A 183 -12.47 2.97 12.72
C GLY A 183 -11.59 3.00 11.47
N ALA A 184 -11.31 1.82 10.90
CA ALA A 184 -10.59 1.71 9.63
C ALA A 184 -11.41 2.32 8.48
N ILE A 185 -10.73 2.87 7.48
CA ILE A 185 -11.39 3.24 6.22
C ILE A 185 -12.02 1.99 5.58
N GLY A 186 -13.24 2.13 5.07
CA GLY A 186 -14.07 1.01 4.62
C GLY A 186 -14.74 0.21 5.74
N GLY A 187 -14.53 0.56 7.00
CA GLY A 187 -15.16 -0.06 8.17
C GLY A 187 -16.53 0.53 8.52
N ALA A 188 -17.18 -0.05 9.53
CA ALA A 188 -18.54 0.33 9.92
C ALA A 188 -18.61 1.77 10.45
N ASP A 189 -17.63 2.22 11.23
CA ASP A 189 -17.67 3.53 11.89
C ASP A 189 -17.23 4.69 10.98
N VAL A 190 -16.58 4.40 9.85
CA VAL A 190 -16.12 5.42 8.88
C VAL A 190 -17.02 5.48 7.66
N ASP A 191 -17.34 4.33 7.08
CA ASP A 191 -18.04 4.23 5.79
C ASP A 191 -19.42 3.56 5.88
N GLY A 192 -19.81 3.05 7.06
CA GLY A 192 -21.12 2.40 7.26
C GLY A 192 -21.19 0.98 6.69
N GLU A 193 -20.04 0.36 6.43
CA GLU A 193 -19.90 -0.97 5.87
C GLU A 193 -19.84 -2.06 6.98
N MET A 194 -19.21 -3.20 6.70
CA MET A 194 -18.99 -4.25 7.71
C MET A 194 -17.99 -3.81 8.77
N ALA A 195 -18.21 -4.22 10.03
CA ALA A 195 -17.27 -3.96 11.11
C ALA A 195 -15.93 -4.66 10.85
N LEU A 196 -14.84 -3.91 10.94
CA LEU A 196 -13.47 -4.39 10.74
C LEU A 196 -12.72 -4.38 12.08
N ASP A 197 -12.51 -5.57 12.63
CA ASP A 197 -11.65 -5.74 13.79
C ASP A 197 -10.16 -5.57 13.44
N GLY A 198 -9.29 -5.54 14.46
CA GLY A 198 -7.85 -5.35 14.27
C GLY A 198 -7.13 -6.41 13.43
N ARG A 199 -7.81 -7.52 13.08
CA ARG A 199 -7.31 -8.60 12.22
C ARG A 199 -7.90 -8.56 10.81
N ALA A 200 -9.07 -7.93 10.65
CA ALA A 200 -9.79 -7.83 9.38
C ALA A 200 -9.40 -6.61 8.53
N VAL A 201 -8.52 -5.74 9.05
CA VAL A 201 -8.03 -4.55 8.33
C VAL A 201 -7.39 -4.91 6.98
N ILE A 202 -6.51 -5.91 6.99
CA ILE A 202 -6.03 -6.54 5.76
C ILE A 202 -6.88 -7.79 5.63
N ALA A 203 -7.77 -7.82 4.63
CA ALA A 203 -8.54 -9.01 4.38
C ALA A 203 -7.57 -10.17 4.16
N ASP A 204 -7.59 -11.15 5.07
CA ASP A 204 -6.99 -12.46 4.85
C ASP A 204 -7.87 -13.20 3.85
N ASP A 205 -7.89 -12.69 2.61
CA ASP A 205 -8.56 -13.33 1.51
C ASP A 205 -7.93 -14.71 1.40
N LYS A 206 -8.79 -15.70 1.59
CA LYS A 206 -8.52 -17.12 1.85
C LYS A 206 -7.87 -17.87 0.68
N TYR A 207 -7.14 -17.16 -0.14
CA TYR A 207 -6.41 -17.67 -1.25
C TYR A 207 -4.99 -17.11 -1.21
N LEU A 208 -4.10 -17.87 -0.56
CA LEU A 208 -2.84 -18.22 -1.19
C LEU A 208 -3.17 -18.91 -2.53
N THR A 209 -3.67 -18.15 -3.50
CA THR A 209 -3.75 -18.64 -4.87
C THR A 209 -2.31 -18.86 -5.31
N LEU A 210 -2.07 -19.85 -6.16
CA LEU A 210 -0.77 -19.99 -6.85
C LEU A 210 -0.52 -18.84 -7.86
N THR A 211 -1.41 -17.84 -7.88
CA THR A 211 -1.42 -16.66 -8.73
C THR A 211 -1.60 -15.41 -7.87
N PRO A 212 -0.62 -15.03 -7.03
CA PRO A 212 -0.71 -13.87 -6.12
C PRO A 212 -1.00 -12.53 -6.83
N MET A 213 -1.04 -12.52 -8.16
CA MET A 213 -1.44 -11.40 -9.00
C MET A 213 -2.95 -11.39 -9.37
N SER A 214 -3.73 -12.39 -8.95
CA SER A 214 -5.17 -12.44 -9.21
C SER A 214 -5.88 -11.40 -8.35
N GLY A 215 -6.17 -10.23 -8.92
CA GLY A 215 -6.71 -9.06 -8.21
C GLY A 215 -5.72 -7.90 -8.12
N PHE A 216 -4.43 -8.14 -8.40
CA PHE A 216 -3.48 -7.06 -8.69
C PHE A 216 -3.82 -6.51 -10.07
N GLU A 217 -4.70 -5.52 -10.12
CA GLU A 217 -4.88 -4.71 -11.31
C GLU A 217 -3.61 -3.88 -11.47
N VAL A 218 -2.76 -4.28 -12.42
CA VAL A 218 -1.68 -3.41 -12.89
C VAL A 218 -2.36 -2.24 -13.57
N ASP A 219 -2.64 -1.19 -12.80
CA ASP A 219 -2.96 0.11 -13.38
C ASP A 219 -1.65 0.65 -13.98
N LEU A 220 -1.38 0.21 -15.21
CA LEU A 220 -0.30 0.78 -16.01
C LEU A 220 -0.63 2.27 -16.10
N PRO A 221 0.21 3.16 -15.53
CA PRO A 221 -0.11 4.57 -15.49
C PRO A 221 -0.54 5.03 -16.87
N THR A 222 -1.68 5.70 -16.92
CA THR A 222 -2.35 6.18 -18.14
C THR A 222 -1.48 7.14 -18.98
N LYS A 223 -0.21 7.36 -18.62
CA LYS A 223 0.82 7.84 -19.56
C LYS A 223 1.21 6.70 -20.51
N GLY A 224 0.36 6.48 -21.49
CA GLY A 224 0.60 5.50 -22.54
C GLY A 224 -0.61 4.68 -22.96
N LYS A 225 -1.85 5.20 -22.83
CA LYS A 225 -2.91 4.70 -23.70
C LYS A 225 -2.36 4.69 -25.13
N PHE A 226 -2.52 3.58 -25.86
CA PHE A 226 -2.38 3.53 -27.32
C PHE A 226 -3.50 4.36 -27.99
N ASN A 227 -3.79 5.54 -27.44
CA ASN A 227 -4.94 6.35 -27.78
C ASN A 227 -4.73 7.20 -29.02
N ASP A 228 -3.55 7.11 -29.65
CA ASP A 228 -3.39 7.65 -30.98
C ASP A 228 -2.38 6.81 -31.77
N PRO A 229 -2.82 5.89 -32.64
CA PRO A 229 -1.93 5.30 -33.66
C PRO A 229 -1.39 6.35 -34.65
N LEU A 230 -1.77 7.63 -34.48
CA LEU A 230 -1.44 8.77 -35.33
C LEU A 230 -0.32 9.67 -34.77
N LEU A 231 0.39 9.30 -33.70
CA LEU A 231 1.51 10.12 -33.20
C LEU A 231 2.79 9.30 -33.01
N THR A 232 3.93 9.92 -33.33
CA THR A 232 5.25 9.33 -33.04
C THR A 232 5.37 9.16 -31.53
N ALA A 233 5.52 7.92 -31.08
CA ALA A 233 5.54 7.55 -29.68
C ALA A 233 6.77 6.73 -29.36
N GLN A 234 7.47 7.11 -28.30
CA GLN A 234 8.58 6.34 -27.75
C GLN A 234 8.12 5.72 -26.44
N TYR A 235 8.17 4.39 -26.37
CA TYR A 235 7.83 3.61 -25.20
C TYR A 235 9.11 3.05 -24.60
N ASN A 236 9.36 3.35 -23.32
CA ASN A 236 10.46 2.73 -22.60
C ASN A 236 9.90 1.58 -21.75
N LEU A 237 10.11 0.35 -22.20
CA LEU A 237 9.58 -0.84 -21.55
C LEU A 237 10.61 -1.35 -20.53
N GLN A 238 10.24 -1.46 -19.27
CA GLN A 238 11.05 -2.13 -18.27
C GLN A 238 10.99 -3.64 -18.53
N VAL A 239 12.15 -4.27 -18.79
CA VAL A 239 12.21 -5.68 -19.21
C VAL A 239 13.12 -6.53 -18.33
N GLY A 240 13.66 -5.96 -17.25
CA GLY A 240 14.47 -6.69 -16.29
C GLY A 240 14.14 -6.32 -14.85
N ALA A 241 14.76 -7.01 -13.90
CA ALA A 241 14.50 -6.83 -12.48
C ALA A 241 15.20 -5.58 -11.90
N ASN A 242 16.25 -5.08 -12.56
CA ASN A 242 17.05 -3.96 -12.06
C ASN A 242 16.68 -2.65 -12.75
N SER A 243 16.88 -1.55 -12.03
CA SER A 243 16.72 -0.20 -12.59
C SER A 243 17.67 0.00 -13.79
N GLY A 244 17.13 0.53 -14.89
CA GLY A 244 17.86 0.76 -16.14
C GLY A 244 17.84 -0.42 -17.13
N GLU A 245 17.29 -1.57 -16.76
CA GLU A 245 17.08 -2.70 -17.68
C GLU A 245 15.82 -2.48 -18.53
N SER A 246 15.92 -1.59 -19.51
CA SER A 246 14.80 -1.21 -20.37
C SER A 246 15.07 -1.39 -21.87
N ILE A 247 13.99 -1.64 -22.62
CA ILE A 247 13.97 -1.64 -24.08
C ILE A 247 13.12 -0.47 -24.55
N THR A 248 13.73 0.45 -25.27
CA THR A 248 13.03 1.55 -25.92
C THR A 248 12.48 1.10 -27.27
N VAL A 249 11.16 1.19 -27.42
CA VAL A 249 10.43 0.95 -28.67
C VAL A 249 9.96 2.28 -29.22
N SER A 250 10.39 2.61 -30.43
CA SER A 250 9.95 3.83 -31.12
C SER A 250 8.96 3.45 -32.21
N LEU A 251 7.75 3.99 -32.12
CA LEU A 251 6.72 3.90 -33.14
C LEU A 251 6.63 5.26 -33.84
N SER A 252 6.78 5.27 -35.16
CA SER A 252 6.63 6.50 -35.94
C SER A 252 5.22 6.60 -36.51
N ARG A 253 4.75 7.83 -36.75
CA ARG A 253 3.45 8.08 -37.36
C ARG A 253 3.36 7.48 -38.77
N ILE A 254 2.26 6.77 -39.06
CA ILE A 254 1.97 6.20 -40.39
C ILE A 254 0.59 6.67 -40.84
N ASP A 255 0.54 7.77 -41.58
CA ASP A 255 -0.65 8.27 -42.27
C ASP A 255 -0.29 8.87 -43.63
N SER A 256 -1.29 9.19 -44.44
CA SER A 256 -1.08 9.73 -45.79
C SER A 256 -0.22 10.99 -45.81
N GLN A 257 -0.28 11.82 -44.76
CA GLN A 257 0.53 13.03 -44.66
C GLN A 257 1.98 12.72 -44.28
N ALA A 258 2.24 11.85 -43.31
CA ALA A 258 3.59 11.42 -42.92
C ALA A 258 4.28 10.62 -44.03
N LEU A 259 3.51 9.85 -44.80
CA LEU A 259 3.97 9.14 -45.98
C LEU A 259 4.14 10.07 -47.20
N GLY A 260 3.70 11.33 -47.11
CA GLY A 260 3.80 12.29 -48.20
C GLY A 260 2.98 11.89 -49.43
N ILE A 261 1.77 11.34 -49.23
CA ILE A 261 0.84 10.88 -50.28
C ILE A 261 -0.58 11.46 -50.12
N GLU A 262 -0.77 12.46 -49.26
CA GLU A 262 -2.09 13.05 -48.96
C GLU A 262 -2.75 13.71 -50.18
N ASP A 263 -1.96 14.41 -50.99
CA ASP A 263 -2.36 15.14 -52.20
C ASP A 263 -1.86 14.47 -53.49
N LEU A 264 -1.63 13.16 -53.46
CA LEU A 264 -1.12 12.41 -54.59
C LEU A 264 -2.15 12.34 -55.73
N ASP A 265 -1.80 12.88 -56.91
CA ASP A 265 -2.64 12.81 -58.11
C ASP A 265 -1.87 12.24 -59.31
N VAL A 266 -2.20 11.00 -59.68
CA VAL A 266 -1.59 10.26 -60.79
C VAL A 266 -1.91 10.84 -62.17
N THR A 267 -2.92 11.71 -62.27
CA THR A 267 -3.35 12.32 -63.54
C THR A 267 -2.55 13.57 -63.89
N ILE A 268 -1.88 14.18 -62.90
CA ILE A 268 -1.08 15.40 -63.05
C ILE A 268 0.38 15.04 -63.38
N ASP A 269 1.00 14.19 -62.55
CA ASP A 269 2.37 13.72 -62.77
C ASP A 269 2.53 12.29 -62.25
N ALA A 270 2.46 11.34 -63.19
CA ALA A 270 2.62 9.92 -62.87
C ALA A 270 4.06 9.56 -62.41
N GLY A 271 5.06 10.34 -62.81
CA GLY A 271 6.46 10.11 -62.41
C GLY A 271 6.70 10.46 -60.95
N ASP A 272 6.25 11.66 -60.54
CA ASP A 272 6.27 12.09 -59.14
C ASP A 272 5.44 11.14 -58.26
N ALA A 273 4.29 10.68 -58.76
CA ALA A 273 3.44 9.76 -58.01
C ALA A 273 4.13 8.42 -57.68
N ILE A 274 4.86 7.84 -58.64
CA ILE A 274 5.63 6.60 -58.42
C ILE A 274 6.75 6.85 -57.40
N GLU A 275 7.49 7.96 -57.53
CA GLU A 275 8.58 8.28 -56.61
C GLU A 275 8.08 8.45 -55.15
N ARG A 276 6.94 9.13 -54.96
CA ARG A 276 6.33 9.33 -53.64
C ARG A 276 5.84 8.02 -53.03
N ILE A 277 5.23 7.14 -53.84
CA ILE A 277 4.82 5.80 -53.38
C ILE A 277 6.04 4.95 -52.99
N ASP A 278 7.12 4.96 -53.78
CA ASP A 278 8.33 4.20 -53.45
C ASP A 278 8.96 4.67 -52.13
N LYS A 279 8.97 5.99 -51.88
CA LYS A 279 9.42 6.57 -50.60
C LYS A 279 8.50 6.13 -49.44
N ALA A 280 7.18 6.16 -49.63
CA ALA A 280 6.22 5.71 -48.63
C ALA A 280 6.39 4.21 -48.29
N LEU A 281 6.60 3.35 -49.30
CA LEU A 281 6.82 1.92 -49.10
C LEU A 281 8.15 1.63 -48.38
N ASN A 282 9.21 2.35 -48.72
CA ASN A 282 10.49 2.26 -48.01
C ASN A 282 10.33 2.66 -46.54
N TYR A 283 9.64 3.79 -46.28
CA TYR A 283 9.37 4.24 -44.92
C TYR A 283 8.61 3.18 -44.09
N ILE A 284 7.54 2.60 -44.64
CA ILE A 284 6.78 1.52 -43.98
C ILE A 284 7.67 0.31 -43.72
N SER A 285 8.52 -0.06 -44.69
CA SER A 285 9.43 -1.19 -44.56
C SER A 285 10.45 -0.97 -43.43
N ASP A 286 10.99 0.23 -43.31
CA ASP A 286 11.91 0.61 -42.24
C ASP A 286 11.22 0.57 -40.87
N GLN A 287 9.98 1.08 -40.76
CA GLN A 287 9.22 0.99 -39.52
C GLN A 287 8.94 -0.47 -39.13
N ARG A 288 8.57 -1.33 -40.08
CA ARG A 288 8.38 -2.76 -39.83
C ARG A 288 9.67 -3.45 -39.39
N ALA A 289 10.81 -3.09 -39.97
CA ALA A 289 12.11 -3.61 -39.57
C ALA A 289 12.46 -3.20 -38.13
N ASN A 290 12.24 -1.95 -37.75
CA ASN A 290 12.48 -1.45 -36.40
C ASN A 290 11.57 -2.12 -35.35
N ILE A 291 10.28 -2.29 -35.67
CA ILE A 291 9.33 -3.02 -34.81
C ILE A 291 9.75 -4.49 -34.69
N GLY A 292 10.10 -5.15 -35.80
CA GLY A 292 10.58 -6.54 -35.78
C GLY A 292 11.84 -6.73 -34.95
N ALA A 293 12.81 -5.81 -35.05
CA ALA A 293 14.01 -5.82 -34.21
C ALA A 293 13.66 -5.65 -32.73
N SER A 294 12.71 -4.79 -32.41
CA SER A 294 12.23 -4.59 -31.04
C SER A 294 11.55 -5.83 -30.48
N ILE A 295 10.70 -6.50 -31.28
CA ILE A 295 10.06 -7.79 -30.92
C ILE A 295 11.11 -8.85 -30.62
N ASN A 296 12.11 -9.01 -31.49
CA ASN A 296 13.19 -9.99 -31.26
C ASN A 296 13.95 -9.73 -29.95
N ARG A 297 14.17 -8.46 -29.59
CA ARG A 297 14.80 -8.10 -28.33
C ARG A 297 13.89 -8.40 -27.13
N LEU A 298 12.60 -8.15 -27.25
CA LEU A 298 11.61 -8.46 -26.20
C LEU A 298 11.51 -9.98 -25.97
N ASP A 299 11.45 -10.78 -27.04
CA ASP A 299 11.41 -12.25 -26.94
C ASP A 299 12.68 -12.80 -26.27
N ALA A 300 13.84 -12.24 -26.62
CA ALA A 300 15.10 -12.60 -25.97
C ALA A 300 15.11 -12.23 -24.48
N ALA A 301 14.66 -11.03 -24.12
CA ALA A 301 14.57 -10.59 -22.73
C ALA A 301 13.60 -11.47 -21.93
N ALA A 302 12.43 -11.81 -22.50
CA ALA A 302 11.46 -12.71 -21.88
C ALA A 302 12.08 -14.09 -21.60
N SER A 303 12.80 -14.66 -22.56
CA SER A 303 13.48 -15.96 -22.39
C SER A 303 14.52 -15.92 -21.27
N VAL A 304 15.30 -14.84 -21.17
CA VAL A 304 16.29 -14.66 -20.10
C VAL A 304 15.61 -14.52 -18.74
N ASN A 305 14.51 -13.77 -18.66
CA ASN A 305 13.77 -13.59 -17.41
C ASN A 305 13.14 -14.89 -16.92
N GLU A 306 12.60 -15.71 -17.83
CA GLU A 306 12.05 -17.02 -17.47
C GLU A 306 13.14 -17.93 -16.87
N LEU A 307 14.33 -17.97 -17.47
CA LEU A 307 15.48 -18.70 -16.93
C LEU A 307 15.91 -18.19 -15.55
N ASN A 308 15.92 -16.87 -15.36
CA ASN A 308 16.25 -16.25 -14.08
C ASN A 308 15.20 -16.58 -13.01
N ALA A 309 13.90 -16.56 -13.36
CA ALA A 309 12.81 -16.92 -12.47
C ALA A 309 12.92 -18.39 -12.02
N GLN A 310 13.17 -19.32 -12.95
CA GLN A 310 13.38 -20.74 -12.63
C GLN A 310 14.60 -20.94 -11.71
N SER A 311 15.72 -20.26 -12.00
CA SER A 311 16.94 -20.34 -11.20
C SER A 311 16.76 -19.78 -9.78
N THR A 312 16.00 -18.69 -9.66
CA THR A 312 15.68 -18.05 -8.38
C THR A 312 14.72 -18.92 -7.57
N ALA A 313 13.67 -19.44 -8.19
CA ALA A 313 12.73 -20.36 -7.54
C ALA A 313 13.44 -21.63 -7.02
N GLY A 314 14.33 -22.23 -7.82
CA GLY A 314 15.14 -23.36 -7.39
C GLY A 314 16.11 -23.03 -6.25
N SER A 315 16.63 -21.79 -6.22
CA SER A 315 17.48 -21.33 -5.12
C SER A 315 16.70 -21.07 -3.84
N ARG A 316 15.50 -20.47 -3.95
CA ARG A 316 14.57 -20.28 -2.84
C ARG A 316 14.12 -21.62 -2.25
N SER A 317 13.77 -22.60 -3.09
CA SER A 317 13.39 -23.94 -2.66
C SER A 317 14.48 -24.59 -1.79
N ARG A 318 15.76 -24.48 -2.18
CA ARG A 318 16.88 -24.98 -1.35
C ARG A 318 17.04 -24.29 0.02
N ILE A 319 16.53 -23.08 0.19
CA ILE A 319 16.64 -22.30 1.43
C ILE A 319 15.42 -22.53 2.32
N VAL A 320 14.23 -22.50 1.72
CA VAL A 320 12.96 -22.47 2.44
C VAL A 320 12.35 -23.86 2.61
N ASP A 321 12.51 -24.74 1.62
CA ASP A 321 11.84 -26.04 1.64
C ASP A 321 12.62 -27.02 2.53
N ALA A 322 11.89 -27.74 3.38
CA ALA A 322 12.48 -28.74 4.25
C ALA A 322 12.81 -30.02 3.48
N ASP A 323 14.00 -30.57 3.69
CA ASP A 323 14.34 -31.92 3.25
C ASP A 323 13.56 -32.93 4.12
N PHE A 324 12.48 -33.48 3.56
CA PHE A 324 11.63 -34.46 4.23
C PHE A 324 12.41 -35.66 4.77
N ALA A 325 13.46 -36.13 4.09
CA ALA A 325 14.23 -37.29 4.56
C ALA A 325 15.01 -36.94 5.83
N ALA A 326 15.61 -35.74 5.87
CA ALA A 326 16.33 -35.24 7.04
C ALA A 326 15.39 -34.93 8.21
N GLU A 327 14.27 -34.22 7.96
CA GLU A 327 13.34 -33.82 9.02
C GLU A 327 12.59 -35.02 9.59
N THR A 328 12.21 -36.00 8.76
CA THR A 328 11.62 -37.27 9.23
C THR A 328 12.60 -38.03 10.11
N SER A 329 13.87 -38.12 9.72
CA SER A 329 14.90 -38.78 10.54
C SER A 329 15.09 -38.10 11.90
N LYS A 330 15.05 -36.76 11.92
CA LYS A 330 15.13 -35.95 13.15
C LYS A 330 13.88 -36.09 14.03
N LEU A 331 12.69 -36.15 13.41
CA LEU A 331 11.43 -36.42 14.09
C LEU A 331 11.44 -37.81 14.74
N THR A 332 11.80 -38.84 13.98
CA THR A 332 11.91 -40.22 14.49
C THR A 332 12.93 -40.30 15.62
N LYS A 333 14.10 -39.65 15.49
CA LYS A 333 15.08 -39.56 16.58
C LYS A 333 14.49 -38.90 17.82
N SER A 334 13.78 -37.79 17.67
CA SER A 334 13.14 -37.08 18.78
C SER A 334 12.06 -37.92 19.46
N GLN A 335 11.25 -38.66 18.69
CA GLN A 335 10.25 -39.59 19.23
C GLN A 335 10.89 -40.74 20.01
N ILE A 336 11.96 -41.33 19.50
CA ILE A 336 12.73 -42.37 20.20
C ILE A 336 13.31 -41.81 21.50
N LEU A 337 13.89 -40.61 21.49
CA LEU A 337 14.43 -39.96 22.68
C LEU A 337 13.35 -39.66 23.72
N GLN A 338 12.16 -39.22 23.30
CA GLN A 338 11.03 -39.01 24.21
C GLN A 338 10.57 -40.31 24.84
N GLN A 339 10.41 -41.38 24.06
CA GLN A 339 10.04 -42.71 24.57
C GLN A 339 11.11 -43.31 25.50
N ALA A 340 12.39 -43.09 25.18
CA ALA A 340 13.51 -43.49 26.05
C ALA A 340 13.53 -42.66 27.34
N GLY A 341 13.31 -41.35 27.26
CA GLY A 341 13.26 -40.44 28.41
C GLY A 341 12.13 -40.77 29.39
N THR A 342 10.93 -41.05 28.89
CA THR A 342 9.79 -41.49 29.72
C THR A 342 10.05 -42.85 30.36
N SER A 343 10.63 -43.79 29.62
CA SER A 343 11.03 -45.12 30.14
C SER A 343 12.09 -44.98 31.25
N MET A 344 13.11 -44.15 31.05
CA MET A 344 14.14 -43.86 32.04
C MET A 344 13.58 -43.16 33.28
N LEU A 345 12.67 -42.21 33.11
CA LEU A 345 11.99 -41.54 34.22
C LEU A 345 11.15 -42.54 35.03
N SER A 346 10.43 -43.43 34.35
CA SER A 346 9.64 -44.47 35.01
C SER A 346 10.52 -45.44 35.81
N GLN A 347 11.68 -45.82 35.26
CA GLN A 347 12.66 -46.68 35.92
C GLN A 347 13.30 -45.97 37.13
N ALA A 348 13.64 -44.69 37.00
CA ALA A 348 14.18 -43.89 38.10
C ALA A 348 13.18 -43.77 39.25
N ASN A 349 11.90 -43.48 38.95
CA ASN A 349 10.83 -43.40 39.93
C ASN A 349 10.55 -44.75 40.62
N ALA A 350 10.64 -45.87 39.90
CA ALA A 350 10.52 -47.20 40.50
C ALA A 350 11.70 -47.52 41.43
N SER A 351 12.91 -47.12 41.07
CA SER A 351 14.11 -47.34 41.89
C SER A 351 14.08 -46.56 43.22
N THR A 352 13.55 -45.32 43.22
CA THR A 352 13.41 -44.54 44.46
C THR A 352 12.39 -45.13 45.41
N GLN A 353 11.28 -45.68 44.90
CA GLN A 353 10.30 -46.41 45.70
C GLN A 353 10.85 -47.71 46.27
N ALA A 354 11.68 -48.45 45.52
CA ALA A 354 12.35 -49.65 46.00
C ALA A 354 13.31 -49.35 47.18
N VAL A 355 14.03 -48.22 47.13
CA VAL A 355 14.87 -47.77 48.25
C VAL A 355 14.03 -47.42 49.48
N LEU A 356 12.91 -46.73 49.31
CA LEU A 356 11.98 -46.43 50.40
C LEU A 356 11.38 -47.70 51.03
N SER A 357 11.10 -48.73 50.23
CA SER A 357 10.63 -50.02 50.73
C SER A 357 11.69 -50.80 51.52
N LEU A 358 12.98 -50.50 51.34
CA LEU A 358 14.09 -51.12 52.08
C LEU A 358 14.42 -50.39 53.39
N LEU A 359 13.92 -49.16 53.55
CA LEU A 359 14.12 -48.33 54.75
C LEU A 359 13.00 -48.47 55.79
N ASN A 360 11.88 -49.11 55.42
CA ASN A 360 10.76 -49.45 56.31
C ASN A 360 10.81 -50.92 56.73
#